data_AF-A0A257KFL1-F1
#
_entry.id   AF-A0A257KFL1-F1
#
_cell.length_a   1.000
_cell.length_b   1.000
_cell.length_c   1.000
_cell.angle_alpha   90.00
_cell.angle_beta   90.00
_cell.angle_gamma   90.00
#
_symmetry.space_group_name_H-M   'P 1'
#
loop_
_entity.id
_entity.type
_entity.pdbx_description
1 polymer ?
#
loop_
_entity_poly.entity_id
_entity_poly.type
_entity_poly.pdbx_seq_one_letter_code
_entity_poly.pdbx_strand_id
1 'polypeptide(L)' 'HKQLFCEPSPAPTKWALERLGHCRADVRLPITPLTAAGQALVDGALRDAGLL' A
#
# COMPACT_ATOMS: atom_id res chain seq x y z
N HIS A 1 8.10 -7.92 -2.52
CA HIS A 1 8.28 -6.79 -1.59
C HIS A 1 8.62 -5.45 -2.28
N LYS A 2 9.21 -5.42 -3.49
CA LYS A 2 9.57 -4.17 -4.20
C LYS A 2 8.46 -3.10 -4.22
N GLN A 3 7.22 -3.47 -4.54
CA GLN A 3 6.11 -2.50 -4.62
C GLN A 3 5.68 -1.93 -3.27
N LEU A 4 6.08 -2.53 -2.13
CA LEU A 4 5.85 -1.94 -0.80
C LEU A 4 6.78 -0.74 -0.52
N PHE A 5 7.69 -0.43 -1.44
CA PHE A 5 8.63 0.69 -1.38
C PHE A 5 8.56 1.57 -2.64
N CYS A 6 7.46 1.52 -3.40
CA CYS A 6 7.26 2.40 -4.56
C CYS A 6 7.11 3.88 -4.18
N GLU A 7 6.71 4.14 -2.93
CA GLU A 7 6.56 5.46 -2.29
C GLU A 7 7.04 5.38 -0.83
N PRO A 8 7.22 6.52 -0.13
CA PRO A 8 7.71 6.54 1.25
C PRO A 8 6.93 5.62 2.20
N SER A 9 7.66 4.74 2.87
CA SER A 9 7.12 3.85 3.91
C SER A 9 6.60 4.67 5.10
N PRO A 10 5.44 4.31 5.70
CA PRO A 10 4.68 3.08 5.47
C PRO A 10 3.44 3.24 4.59
N ALA A 11 3.34 4.27 3.73
CA ALA A 11 2.13 4.50 2.93
C ALA A 11 1.72 3.29 2.05
N PRO A 12 2.63 2.64 1.29
CA PRO A 12 2.28 1.44 0.52
C PRO A 12 1.79 0.28 1.38
N THR A 13 2.49 0.00 2.49
CA THR A 13 2.14 -1.10 3.40
C THR A 13 0.82 -0.84 4.11
N LYS A 14 0.55 0.38 4.55
CA LYS A 14 -0.72 0.74 5.21
C LYS A 14 -1.91 0.60 4.26
N TRP A 15 -1.74 1.00 3.00
CA TRP A 15 -2.75 0.77 1.98
C TRP A 15 -2.98 -0.71 1.69
N ALA A 16 -1.91 -1.50 1.56
CA ALA A 16 -2.02 -2.95 1.36
C ALA A 16 -2.78 -3.63 2.52
N LEU A 17 -2.45 -3.30 3.77
CA LEU A 17 -3.10 -3.86 4.95
C LEU A 17 -4.57 -3.46 5.07
N GLU A 18 -4.96 -2.27 4.57
CA GLU A 18 -6.37 -1.90 4.47
C GLU A 18 -7.11 -2.74 3.44
N ARG A 19 -6.51 -2.99 2.28
CA ARG A 19 -7.08 -3.86 1.25
C ARG A 19 -7.31 -5.28 1.74
N LEU A 20 -6.45 -5.76 2.64
CA LEU A 20 -6.54 -7.06 3.30
C LEU A 20 -7.42 -7.07 4.56
N GLY A 21 -8.04 -5.94 4.92
CA GLY A 21 -8.96 -5.86 6.07
C GLY A 21 -8.29 -5.86 7.45
N HIS A 22 -6.99 -5.55 7.53
CA HIS A 22 -6.24 -5.60 8.80
C HIS A 22 -6.20 -4.27 9.56
N CYS A 23 -6.17 -3.12 8.86
CA CYS A 23 -6.21 -1.80 9.50
C CYS A 23 -6.62 -0.72 8.50
N ARG A 24 -6.92 0.50 8.95
CA ARG A 24 -7.11 1.65 8.03
C ARG A 24 -5.79 2.08 7.38
N ALA A 25 -5.85 2.65 6.19
CA ALA A 25 -4.69 3.18 5.46
C ALA A 25 -4.17 4.53 6.01
N ASP A 26 -4.77 5.03 7.10
CA ASP A 26 -4.38 6.29 7.74
C ASP A 26 -2.90 6.34 8.10
N VAL A 27 -2.21 7.37 7.61
CA VAL A 27 -0.82 7.72 7.96
C VAL A 27 -0.79 9.10 8.61
N ARG A 28 0.28 9.37 9.38
CA ARG A 28 0.50 10.68 9.99
C ARG A 28 1.57 11.43 9.22
N LEU A 29 1.43 12.75 9.22
CA LEU A 29 2.47 13.63 8.69
C LEU A 29 3.82 13.34 9.35
N PRO A 30 4.93 13.43 8.59
CA PRO A 30 5.04 14.02 7.25
C PRO A 30 4.66 13.06 6.09
N ILE A 31 4.16 11.86 6.39
CA ILE A 31 3.86 10.84 5.38
C ILE A 31 2.44 11.07 4.85
N THR A 32 2.30 11.06 3.54
CA THR A 32 1.03 11.26 2.85
C THR A 32 0.41 9.92 2.43
N PRO A 33 -0.92 9.87 2.22
CA PRO A 33 -1.56 8.68 1.64
C PRO A 33 -0.94 8.28 0.31
N LEU A 34 -0.95 6.97 0.03
CA LEU A 34 -0.40 6.40 -1.22
C LEU A 34 -1.14 6.97 -2.43
N THR A 35 -0.40 7.42 -3.46
CA THR A 35 -1.02 7.95 -4.68
C THR A 35 -1.76 6.88 -5.48
N ALA A 36 -2.68 7.27 -6.36
CA ALA A 36 -3.38 6.31 -7.24
C ALA A 36 -2.42 5.46 -8.09
N ALA A 37 -1.27 6.03 -8.50
CA ALA A 37 -0.24 5.30 -9.23
C ALA A 37 0.43 4.23 -8.33
N GLY A 38 0.79 4.58 -7.10
CA GLY A 38 1.31 3.63 -6.11
C GLY A 38 0.29 2.55 -5.75
N GLN A 39 -0.99 2.89 -5.61
CA GLN A 39 -2.08 1.95 -5.36
C GLN A 39 -2.17 0.89 -6.47
N ALA A 40 -2.12 1.29 -7.74
CA ALA A 40 -2.16 0.34 -8.86
C ALA A 40 -0.97 -0.64 -8.84
N LEU A 41 0.23 -0.16 -8.48
CA LEU A 41 1.42 -1.01 -8.35
C LEU A 41 1.30 -2.01 -7.19
N VAL A 42 0.78 -1.57 -6.04
CA VAL A 42 0.60 -2.41 -4.85
C VAL A 42 -0.54 -3.42 -5.07
N ASP A 43 -1.66 -3.00 -5.66
CA ASP A 43 -2.82 -3.85 -5.99
C ASP A 43 -2.42 -4.99 -6.95
N GLY A 44 -1.64 -4.69 -7.99
CA GLY A 44 -1.06 -5.71 -8.87
C GLY A 44 -0.16 -6.69 -8.12
N ALA A 45 0.74 -6.19 -7.27
CA ALA A 45 1.62 -7.05 -6.48
C ALA A 45 0.88 -7.93 -5.46
N LEU A 46 -0.25 -7.46 -4.91
CA LEU A 46 -1.09 -8.26 -4.02
C LEU A 46 -1.78 -9.40 -4.77
N ARG A 47 -2.29 -9.16 -5.99
CA ARG A 47 -2.83 -10.21 -6.87
C ARG A 47 -1.77 -11.22 -7.29
N ASP A 48 -0.60 -10.75 -7.71
CA ASP A 48 0.52 -11.63 -8.09
C ASP A 48 0.97 -12.52 -6.92
N ALA A 49 0.81 -12.03 -5.69
CA ALA A 49 1.11 -12.77 -4.46
C ALA A 49 -0.06 -13.67 -3.99
N GLY A 50 -1.21 -13.67 -4.68
CA GLY A 50 -2.40 -14.45 -4.29
C GLY A 50 -3.07 -13.97 -3.00
N LEU A 51 -2.86 -12.70 -2.63
CA LEU A 51 -3.46 -12.09 -1.43
C LEU A 51 -4.79 -11.39 -1.71
N LEU A 52 -5.07 -11.10 -3.00
CA LEU A 52 -6.30 -10.50 -3.51
C LEU A 52 -6.81 -11.25 -4.74
#